data_AF-A0AAP0ZMC2-F1
#
_entry.id   AF-A0AAP0ZMC2-F1
#
_cell.length_a   1.000
_cell.length_b   1.000
_cell.length_c   1.000
_cell.angle_alpha   90.00
_cell.angle_beta   90.00
_cell.angle_gamma   90.00
#
_symmetry.space_group_name_H-M   'P 1'
#
loop_
_entity.id
_entity.type
_entity.pdbx_description
1 polymer ?
#
loop_
_entity_poly.entity_id
_entity_poly.type
_entity_poly.pdbx_seq_one_letter_code
_entity_poly.pdbx_strand_id
1 'polypeptide(L)'
;MQLVPSPTFDVDNLAFDHLTAVHPDDIPPRPPRKPRTPTRCTVGYTFYDAEPGRPHSQRIPNVRLRGLWLEQLGFAVGSKLRITARNGELVVKVTED
;
A
#
# COMPACT_ATOMS: atom_id res chain seq x y z
N MET A 1 -10.95 28.08 22.95
CA MET A 1 -10.18 27.34 21.93
C MET A 1 -9.18 28.31 21.34
N GLN A 2 -7.87 28.13 21.58
CA GLN A 2 -6.87 28.99 20.95
C GLN A 2 -6.63 28.51 19.52
N LEU A 3 -6.92 29.38 18.56
CA LEU A 3 -6.58 29.19 17.16
C LEU A 3 -5.06 29.27 17.04
N VAL A 4 -4.41 28.15 16.78
CA VAL A 4 -3.02 28.16 16.30
C VAL A 4 -3.00 28.85 14.94
N PRO A 5 -2.17 29.90 14.74
CA PRO A 5 -2.07 30.53 13.45
C PRO A 5 -1.61 29.49 12.42
N SER A 6 -2.28 29.46 11.27
CA SER A 6 -1.81 28.67 10.13
C SER A 6 -0.37 29.07 9.82
N PRO A 7 0.53 28.10 9.54
CA PRO A 7 1.90 28.44 9.15
C PRO A 7 1.82 29.36 7.94
N THR A 8 2.31 30.59 8.09
CA THR A 8 2.49 31.49 6.97
C THR A 8 3.44 30.79 6.02
N PHE A 9 2.94 30.34 4.87
CA PHE A 9 3.80 29.95 3.76
C PHE A 9 4.54 31.20 3.32
N ASP A 10 5.75 31.35 3.84
CA ASP A 10 6.65 32.43 3.49
C ASP A 10 7.20 32.11 2.10
N VAL A 11 6.57 32.70 1.08
CA VAL A 11 6.90 32.48 -0.34
C VAL A 11 8.32 32.99 -0.65
N ASP A 12 8.86 33.89 0.18
CA ASP A 12 10.20 34.45 0.03
C ASP A 12 11.27 33.64 0.79
N ASN A 13 10.87 32.61 1.54
CA ASN A 13 11.79 31.71 2.20
C ASN A 13 12.36 30.66 1.22
N LEU A 14 13.22 31.12 0.31
CA LEU A 14 13.98 30.28 -0.62
C LEU A 14 14.80 29.18 0.08
N ALA A 15 15.09 29.33 1.38
CA ALA A 15 15.78 28.29 2.15
C ALA A 15 14.93 27.03 2.38
N PHE A 16 13.62 27.09 2.18
CA PHE A 16 12.73 25.92 2.30
C PHE A 16 13.02 24.86 1.23
N ASP A 17 13.41 25.30 0.02
CA ASP A 17 13.80 24.42 -1.10
C ASP A 17 15.28 23.99 -1.05
N HIS A 18 16.06 24.53 -0.12
CA HIS A 18 17.49 24.24 0.02
C HIS A 18 17.79 23.16 1.08
N LEU A 19 16.89 22.19 1.26
CA LEU A 19 17.30 20.93 1.89
C LEU A 19 18.40 20.33 1.01
N THR A 20 19.64 20.34 1.50
CA THR A 20 20.79 19.74 0.82
C THR A 20 20.40 18.34 0.38
N ALA A 21 20.23 18.15 -0.93
CA ALA A 21 19.90 16.84 -1.46
C ALA A 21 21.03 15.88 -1.04
N VAL A 22 20.71 14.93 -0.15
CA VAL A 22 21.67 13.93 0.31
C VAL A 22 22.15 13.18 -0.92
N HIS A 23 23.47 13.14 -1.12
CA HIS A 23 24.06 12.43 -2.24
C HIS A 23 23.63 10.96 -2.17
N PRO A 24 23.21 10.31 -3.28
CA PRO A 24 22.72 8.94 -3.25
C PRO A 24 23.65 7.93 -2.55
N ASP A 25 24.96 8.16 -2.63
CA ASP A 25 25.98 7.33 -1.99
C ASP A 25 26.11 7.54 -0.47
N ASP A 26 25.66 8.68 0.04
CA ASP A 26 25.63 8.99 1.48
C ASP A 26 24.36 8.46 2.17
N ILE A 27 23.44 7.87 1.41
CA ILE A 27 22.23 7.25 1.96
C ILE A 27 22.63 5.91 2.58
N PRO A 28 22.50 5.73 3.92
CA PRO A 28 22.84 4.46 4.54
C PRO A 28 21.97 3.33 3.94
N PRO A 29 22.55 2.14 3.71
CA PRO A 29 21.82 1.05 3.11
C PRO A 29 20.61 0.70 3.97
N ARG A 30 19.44 0.63 3.33
CA ARG A 30 18.21 0.28 4.03
C ARG A 30 18.38 -1.10 4.66
N PRO A 31 18.07 -1.28 5.96
CA PRO A 31 18.13 -2.60 6.58
C PRO A 31 17.27 -3.61 5.80
N PRO A 32 17.69 -4.89 5.73
CA PRO A 32 16.97 -5.90 4.99
C PRO A 32 15.52 -6.00 5.48
N ARG A 33 14.59 -6.09 4.54
CA ARG A 33 13.16 -6.19 4.86
C ARG A 33 12.94 -7.50 5.59
N LYS A 34 12.42 -7.43 6.82
CA LYS A 34 12.06 -8.63 7.58
C LYS A 34 10.69 -9.13 7.12
N PRO A 35 10.52 -10.44 6.89
CA PRO A 35 9.21 -11.04 6.74
C PRO A 35 8.37 -10.75 7.99
N ARG A 36 7.21 -10.12 7.81
CA ARG A 36 6.26 -9.87 8.88
C ARG A 36 4.85 -10.18 8.39
N THR A 37 4.30 -11.28 8.91
CA THR A 37 2.92 -11.66 8.64
C THR A 37 1.97 -10.65 9.30
N PRO A 38 1.11 -9.96 8.52
CA PRO A 38 0.09 -9.11 9.10
C PRO A 38 -0.97 -9.97 9.80
N THR A 39 -1.32 -9.61 11.03
CA THR A 39 -2.38 -10.28 11.80
C THR A 39 -3.78 -9.73 11.51
N ARG A 40 -3.86 -8.48 11.04
CA ARG A 40 -5.11 -7.81 10.67
C ARG A 40 -4.88 -6.91 9.45
N CYS A 41 -5.84 -6.89 8.54
CA CYS A 41 -5.89 -5.93 7.44
C CYS A 41 -7.27 -5.26 7.39
N THR A 42 -7.31 -4.00 6.93
CA THR A 42 -8.54 -3.27 6.68
C THR A 42 -8.84 -3.34 5.19
N VAL A 43 -10.10 -3.60 4.83
CA VAL A 43 -10.55 -3.60 3.45
C VAL A 43 -10.45 -2.19 2.88
N GLY A 44 -9.67 -2.03 1.82
CA GLY A 44 -9.57 -0.79 1.05
C GLY A 44 -10.64 -0.73 -0.04
N TYR A 45 -10.60 0.33 -0.83
CA TYR A 45 -11.41 0.44 -2.04
C TYR A 45 -10.57 0.91 -3.23
N THR A 46 -10.94 0.45 -4.42
CA THR A 46 -10.43 0.88 -5.73
C THR A 46 -11.61 1.34 -6.57
N PHE A 47 -11.37 2.24 -7.51
CA PHE A 47 -12.41 2.68 -8.45
C PHE A 47 -12.16 2.02 -9.79
N TYR A 48 -13.23 1.57 -10.45
CA TYR A 48 -13.21 1.45 -11.90
C TYR A 48 -13.56 2.80 -12.50
N ASP A 49 -12.94 3.10 -13.64
CA ASP A 49 -13.31 4.24 -14.45
C ASP A 49 -14.80 4.14 -14.80
N ALA A 50 -15.48 5.28 -14.76
CA ALA A 50 -16.88 5.31 -15.13
C ALA A 50 -17.00 5.13 -16.64
N GLU A 51 -17.74 4.12 -17.10
CA GLU A 51 -18.08 4.01 -18.51
C GLU A 51 -18.83 5.26 -18.99
N PRO A 52 -18.70 5.67 -20.27
CA PRO A 52 -19.46 6.78 -20.83
C PRO A 52 -20.96 6.55 -20.60
N GLY A 53 -21.60 7.41 -19.81
CA GLY A 53 -23.02 7.31 -19.45
C GLY A 53 -23.30 6.83 -18.02
N ARG A 54 -22.28 6.45 -17.23
CA ARG A 54 -22.44 6.20 -15.79
C ARG A 54 -21.94 7.41 -14.98
N PRO A 55 -22.78 8.03 -14.13
CA PRO A 55 -22.44 9.29 -13.45
C PRO A 55 -21.44 9.13 -12.29
N HIS A 56 -21.10 7.91 -11.86
CA HIS A 56 -20.20 7.71 -10.72
C HIS A 56 -19.24 6.51 -10.90
N SER A 57 -17.97 6.74 -10.55
CA SER A 57 -16.97 5.69 -10.38
C SER A 57 -17.41 4.73 -9.26
N GLN A 58 -17.50 3.43 -9.56
CA GLN A 58 -17.93 2.44 -8.58
C GLN A 58 -16.78 2.11 -7.61
N ARG A 59 -17.02 2.22 -6.30
CA ARG A 59 -16.09 1.74 -5.26
C ARG A 59 -16.15 0.22 -5.19
N ILE A 60 -15.00 -0.41 -5.40
CA ILE A 60 -14.82 -1.86 -5.35
C ILE A 60 -13.97 -2.21 -4.13
N PRO A 61 -14.43 -3.11 -3.25
CA PRO A 61 -13.64 -3.52 -2.09
C PRO A 61 -12.38 -4.27 -2.54
N ASN A 62 -11.25 -3.99 -1.90
CA ASN A 62 -10.01 -4.73 -2.14
C ASN A 62 -9.31 -5.11 -0.82
N VAL A 63 -8.62 -6.25 -0.87
CA VAL A 63 -7.75 -6.74 0.19
C VAL A 63 -6.34 -6.85 -0.38
N ARG A 64 -5.36 -6.24 0.30
CA ARG A 64 -3.96 -6.25 -0.13
C ARG A 64 -3.13 -7.14 0.79
N LEU A 65 -2.68 -8.29 0.28
CA LEU A 65 -1.69 -9.16 0.91
C LEU A 65 -0.36 -8.98 0.16
N ARG A 66 0.67 -8.48 0.84
CA ARG A 66 2.00 -8.27 0.25
C ARG A 66 3.09 -8.47 1.31
N GLY A 67 4.23 -9.01 0.89
CA GLY A 67 5.47 -9.02 1.65
C GLY A 67 6.14 -10.39 1.63
N LEU A 68 7.40 -10.43 2.08
CA LEU A 68 8.23 -11.63 2.12
C LEU A 68 7.64 -12.76 2.98
N TRP A 69 6.68 -12.46 3.85
CA TRP A 69 5.97 -13.46 4.64
C TRP A 69 5.11 -14.40 3.78
N LEU A 70 4.68 -13.97 2.59
CA LEU A 70 3.93 -14.80 1.65
C LEU A 70 4.83 -15.90 1.07
N GLU A 71 6.07 -15.55 0.69
CA GLU A 71 7.05 -16.51 0.19
C GLU A 71 7.36 -17.61 1.22
N GLN A 72 7.43 -17.24 2.51
CA GLN A 72 7.61 -18.21 3.61
C GLN A 72 6.46 -19.21 3.76
N LEU A 73 5.27 -18.86 3.25
CA LEU A 73 4.09 -19.74 3.23
C LEU A 73 3.94 -20.48 1.89
N GLY A 74 4.92 -20.36 0.98
CA GLY A 74 4.92 -21.02 -0.33
C GLY A 74 4.21 -20.22 -1.44
N PHE A 75 3.75 -19.00 -1.18
CA PHE A 75 3.16 -18.11 -2.20
C PHE A 75 4.27 -17.42 -2.99
N ALA A 76 5.03 -18.20 -3.76
CA ALA A 76 6.09 -17.70 -4.61
C ALA A 76 5.53 -17.04 -5.88
N VAL A 77 6.35 -16.23 -6.54
CA VAL A 77 6.01 -15.65 -7.84
C VAL A 77 5.81 -16.80 -8.85
N GLY A 78 4.66 -16.80 -9.52
CA GLY A 78 4.29 -17.85 -10.48
C GLY A 78 3.52 -19.03 -9.88
N SER A 79 3.38 -19.12 -8.56
CA SER A 79 2.53 -20.14 -7.92
C SER A 79 1.06 -19.95 -8.29
N LYS A 80 0.38 -21.06 -8.61
CA LYS A 80 -1.08 -21.07 -8.78
C LYS A 80 -1.77 -21.15 -7.44
N LEU A 81 -2.92 -20.48 -7.33
CA LEU A 81 -3.67 -20.35 -6.09
C LEU A 81 -5.11 -20.84 -6.26
N ARG A 82 -5.60 -21.58 -5.25
CA ARG A 82 -7.02 -21.89 -5.09
C ARG A 82 -7.64 -20.90 -4.12
N ILE A 83 -8.65 -20.18 -4.59
CA ILE A 83 -9.44 -19.25 -3.79
C ILE A 83 -10.79 -19.90 -3.48
N THR A 84 -11.16 -19.92 -2.20
CA THR A 84 -12.48 -20.36 -1.74
C THR A 84 -13.11 -19.24 -0.93
N ALA A 85 -14.29 -18.77 -1.35
CA ALA A 85 -15.05 -17.74 -0.67
C ALA A 85 -16.29 -18.33 0.00
N ARG A 86 -16.54 -17.95 1.24
CA ARG A 86 -17.73 -18.30 2.04
C ARG A 86 -18.21 -17.05 2.77
N ASN A 87 -19.37 -17.11 3.42
CA ASN A 87 -19.91 -15.97 4.15
C ASN A 87 -18.94 -15.50 5.24
N GLY A 88 -18.33 -14.32 5.04
CA GLY A 88 -17.35 -13.73 5.97
C GLY A 88 -15.92 -14.30 5.89
N GLU A 89 -15.65 -15.26 5.00
CA GLU A 89 -14.36 -15.95 4.93
C GLU A 89 -13.80 -16.00 3.49
N LEU A 90 -12.53 -15.64 3.35
CA LEU A 90 -11.77 -15.80 2.13
C LEU A 90 -10.53 -16.66 2.42
N VAL A 91 -10.51 -17.88 1.90
CA VAL A 91 -9.39 -18.80 2.05
C VAL A 91 -8.61 -18.85 0.76
N VAL A 92 -7.32 -18.55 0.83
CA VAL A 92 -6.39 -18.64 -0.30
C VAL A 92 -5.35 -19.71 0.02
N LYS A 93 -5.18 -20.68 -0.87
CA LYS A 93 -4.19 -21.77 -0.74
C LYS A 93 -3.33 -21.85 -1.98
N VAL A 94 -2.05 -22.18 -1.81
CA VAL A 94 -1.18 -22.58 -2.92
C VAL A 94 -1.66 -23.93 -3.42
N THR A 95 -1.72 -24.11 -4.73
CA THR A 95 -1.98 -25.40 -5.37
C THR A 95 -0.65 -25.98 -5.84
N GLU A 96 -0.38 -27.22 -5.46
CA GLU A 96 0.63 -28.03 -6.13
C GLU A 96 0.01 -28.46 -7.48
N ASP A 97 0.66 -28.12 -8.59
CA ASP A 97 0.31 -28.62 -9.92
C ASP A 97 0.67 -30.12 -10.03
#